data_AF-A0A7Y2C8V7-F1
#
_entry.id   AF-A0A7Y2C8V7-F1
#
_cell.length_a   1.000
_cell.length_b   1.000
_cell.length_c   1.000
_cell.angle_alpha   90.00
_cell.angle_beta   90.00
_cell.angle_gamma   90.00
#
_symmetry.space_group_name_H-M   'P 1'
#
loop_
_entity.id
_entity.type
_entity.pdbx_description
1 polymer ?
#
loop_
_entity_poly.entity_id
_entity_poly.type
_entity_poly.pdbx_seq_one_letter_code
_entity_poly.pdbx_strand_id
1 'polypeptide(L)'
;AALAAAKAPNGFDSEIQSALQRIFETVAMARVSGSASEAKSLGFLPSSATVVMNADRRFHVAKANALALFESGYSPPPVANAIKVLGRGGFASLKAAVYQYLAGKFVSEYDYFLATEFARVLTGGDLVASTEVHEDYLIELERETFMRLLSQQKTQDRITHILTTNKPLRN
;
A
#
# COMPACT_ATOMS: atom_id res chain seq x y z
N ALA A 1 -1.32 -0.77 6.16
CA ALA A 1 -1.86 -0.68 7.53
C ALA A 1 -1.18 0.42 8.37
N ALA A 2 0.13 0.35 8.60
CA ALA A 2 0.86 1.32 9.45
C ALA A 2 0.60 2.80 9.11
N LEU A 3 0.69 3.16 7.83
CA LEU A 3 0.42 4.53 7.37
C LEU A 3 -1.04 4.97 7.64
N ALA A 4 -2.01 4.06 7.53
CA ALA A 4 -3.41 4.38 7.82
C ALA A 4 -3.65 4.60 9.31
N ALA A 5 -3.01 3.78 10.16
CA ALA A 5 -3.04 3.94 11.61
C ALA A 5 -2.39 5.28 12.02
N ALA A 6 -1.24 5.64 11.45
CA ALA A 6 -0.55 6.89 11.74
C ALA A 6 -1.30 8.15 11.25
N LYS A 7 -2.13 8.02 10.20
CA LYS A 7 -2.94 9.13 9.67
C LYS A 7 -4.26 9.35 10.41
N ALA A 8 -4.64 8.46 11.34
CA ALA A 8 -5.86 8.61 12.13
C ALA A 8 -5.59 9.53 13.34
N PRO A 9 -6.11 10.77 13.35
CA PRO A 9 -5.81 11.75 14.41
C PRO A 9 -6.25 11.29 15.80
N ASN A 10 -7.34 10.51 15.89
CA ASN A 10 -7.88 10.04 17.17
C ASN A 10 -7.78 8.52 17.33
N GLY A 11 -7.22 7.80 16.34
CA GLY A 11 -7.12 6.35 16.36
C GLY A 11 -8.46 5.61 16.27
N PHE A 12 -9.54 6.28 15.89
CA PHE A 12 -10.85 5.65 15.71
C PHE A 12 -10.87 4.72 14.50
N ASP A 13 -11.59 3.61 14.63
CA ASP A 13 -11.68 2.58 13.59
C ASP A 13 -12.23 3.13 12.27
N SER A 14 -13.15 4.10 12.33
CA SER A 14 -13.72 4.77 11.16
C SER A 14 -12.70 5.63 10.39
N GLU A 15 -11.81 6.32 11.10
CA GLU A 15 -10.75 7.14 10.50
C GLU A 15 -9.70 6.25 9.83
N ILE A 16 -9.31 5.16 10.50
CA ILE A 16 -8.39 4.16 9.96
C ILE A 16 -9.02 3.50 8.72
N GLN A 17 -10.32 3.19 8.76
CA GLN A 17 -11.03 2.61 7.62
C GLN A 17 -11.02 3.55 6.41
N SER A 18 -11.27 4.84 6.61
CA SER A 18 -11.24 5.82 5.51
C SER A 18 -9.84 5.96 4.91
N ALA A 19 -8.80 5.98 5.74
CA ALA A 19 -7.42 6.03 5.27
C ALA A 19 -7.03 4.73 4.53
N LEU A 20 -7.45 3.56 5.03
CA LEU A 20 -7.23 2.27 4.38
C LEU A 20 -7.92 2.19 3.02
N GLN A 21 -9.17 2.65 2.91
CA GLN A 21 -9.90 2.68 1.64
C GLN A 21 -9.15 3.49 0.57
N ARG A 22 -8.65 4.69 0.93
CA ARG A 22 -7.88 5.52 -0.01
C ARG A 22 -6.59 4.85 -0.48
N ILE A 23 -5.85 4.21 0.44
CA ILE A 23 -4.62 3.48 0.11
C ILE A 23 -4.96 2.28 -0.77
N PHE A 24 -6.00 1.53 -0.40
CA PHE A 24 -6.47 0.37 -1.14
C PHE A 24 -6.83 0.74 -2.58
N GLU A 25 -7.65 1.77 -2.78
CA GLU A 25 -8.04 2.27 -4.11
C GLU A 25 -6.83 2.72 -4.93
N THR A 26 -5.88 3.44 -4.30
CA THR A 26 -4.67 3.93 -4.98
C THR A 26 -3.85 2.77 -5.56
N VAL A 27 -3.66 1.70 -4.77
CA VAL A 27 -2.90 0.52 -5.20
C VAL A 27 -3.71 -0.37 -6.15
N ALA A 28 -4.98 -0.64 -5.84
CA ALA A 28 -5.84 -1.51 -6.64
C ALA A 28 -6.10 -0.95 -8.04
N MET A 29 -6.17 0.38 -8.20
CA MET A 29 -6.30 1.04 -9.50
C MET A 29 -4.97 1.30 -10.20
N ALA A 30 -3.84 0.89 -9.58
CA ALA A 30 -2.49 1.18 -10.07
C ALA A 30 -2.29 2.68 -10.41
N ARG A 31 -2.74 3.57 -9.52
CA ARG A 31 -2.67 5.02 -9.77
C ARG A 31 -1.22 5.49 -9.78
N VAL A 32 -0.82 6.08 -10.90
CA VAL A 32 0.48 6.73 -11.07
C VAL A 32 0.40 8.20 -10.68
N SER A 33 1.50 8.74 -10.16
CA SER A 33 1.61 10.17 -9.89
C SER A 33 2.20 10.91 -11.09
N GLY A 34 1.59 12.02 -11.49
CA GLY A 34 2.10 12.89 -12.54
C GLY A 34 3.07 13.97 -12.05
N SER A 35 3.19 14.19 -10.74
CA SER A 35 4.03 15.26 -10.16
C SER A 35 4.45 14.96 -8.73
N ALA A 36 5.56 15.55 -8.27
CA ALA A 36 6.01 15.36 -6.90
C ALA A 36 5.01 15.86 -5.85
N SER A 37 4.21 16.89 -6.16
CA SER A 37 3.13 17.38 -5.30
C SER A 37 1.98 16.37 -5.19
N GLU A 38 1.59 15.75 -6.31
CA GLU A 38 0.60 14.66 -6.30
C GLU A 38 1.16 13.41 -5.60
N ALA A 39 2.44 13.08 -5.75
CA ALA A 39 3.05 11.95 -5.06
C ALA A 39 3.00 12.12 -3.52
N LYS A 40 3.10 13.35 -3.03
CA LYS A 40 2.87 13.67 -1.60
C LYS A 40 1.41 13.49 -1.19
N SER A 41 0.44 13.91 -2.01
CA SER A 41 -0.98 13.76 -1.68
C SER A 41 -1.42 12.29 -1.68
N LEU A 42 -0.87 11.48 -2.58
CA LEU A 42 -1.06 10.03 -2.63
C LEU A 42 -0.34 9.29 -1.49
N GLY A 43 0.63 9.93 -0.83
CA GLY A 43 1.42 9.33 0.25
C GLY A 43 2.57 8.45 -0.22
N PHE A 44 2.98 8.54 -1.49
CA PHE A 44 4.22 7.92 -1.99
C PHE A 44 5.46 8.64 -1.50
N LEU A 45 5.36 9.95 -1.26
CA LEU A 45 6.42 10.77 -0.67
C LEU A 45 5.97 11.31 0.69
N PRO A 46 6.87 11.41 1.68
CA PRO A 46 6.57 12.11 2.91
C PRO A 46 6.31 13.60 2.63
N SER A 47 5.49 14.24 3.47
CA SER A 47 5.17 15.67 3.34
C SER A 47 6.43 16.55 3.36
N SER A 48 7.44 16.14 4.15
CA SER A 48 8.75 16.77 4.27
C SER A 48 9.70 16.53 3.09
N ALA A 49 9.36 15.68 2.11
CA ALA A 49 10.26 15.38 0.99
C ALA A 49 10.62 16.65 0.21
N THR A 50 11.91 16.89 0.01
CA THR A 50 12.40 18.01 -0.80
C THR A 50 12.12 17.74 -2.28
N VAL A 51 11.49 18.69 -2.96
CA VAL A 51 11.25 18.62 -4.41
C VAL A 51 12.29 19.49 -5.11
N VAL A 52 13.08 18.88 -5.99
CA VAL A 52 14.12 19.56 -6.76
C VAL A 52 13.70 19.60 -8.22
N MET A 53 13.46 20.80 -8.76
CA MET A 53 13.01 20.99 -10.14
C MET A 53 14.09 20.65 -11.17
N ASN A 54 15.35 20.95 -10.87
CA ASN A 54 16.49 20.66 -11.76
C ASN A 54 17.03 19.24 -11.48
N ALA A 55 16.90 18.36 -12.47
CA ALA A 55 17.33 16.96 -12.38
C ALA A 55 18.82 16.80 -12.04
N ASP A 56 19.69 17.68 -12.58
CA ASP A 56 21.14 17.64 -12.39
C ASP A 56 21.54 17.98 -10.94
N ARG A 57 20.71 18.76 -10.25
CA ARG A 57 20.94 19.14 -8.84
C ARG A 57 20.45 18.11 -7.83
N ARG A 58 19.72 17.06 -8.26
CA ARG A 58 19.12 16.07 -7.33
C ARG A 58 20.16 15.39 -6.45
N PHE A 59 21.28 14.97 -7.02
CA PHE A 59 22.35 14.31 -6.25
C PHE A 59 23.02 15.25 -5.26
N HIS A 60 23.28 16.49 -5.66
CA HIS A 60 23.85 17.49 -4.77
C HIS A 60 22.94 17.76 -3.56
N VAL A 61 21.64 17.98 -3.80
CA VAL A 61 20.66 18.20 -2.73
C VAL A 61 20.48 16.96 -1.86
N ALA A 62 20.44 15.76 -2.45
CA ALA A 62 20.36 14.51 -1.70
C ALA A 62 21.56 14.32 -0.76
N LYS A 63 22.78 14.61 -1.22
CA LYS A 63 23.99 14.57 -0.39
C LYS A 63 23.91 15.58 0.76
N ALA A 64 23.53 16.82 0.47
CA ALA A 64 23.39 17.85 1.49
C ALA A 64 22.36 17.46 2.56
N ASN A 65 21.21 16.91 2.16
CA ASN A 65 20.18 16.42 3.08
C ASN A 65 20.69 15.26 3.95
N ALA A 66 21.43 14.31 3.37
CA ALA A 66 22.00 13.19 4.12
C ALA A 66 23.02 13.66 5.17
N LEU A 67 23.90 14.61 4.81
CA LEU A 67 24.85 15.22 5.75
C LEU A 67 24.12 15.99 6.86
N ALA A 68 23.09 16.77 6.52
CA ALA A 68 22.29 17.49 7.51
C ALA A 68 21.58 16.53 8.48
N LEU A 69 21.04 15.39 7.99
CA LEU A 69 20.45 14.36 8.86
C LEU A 69 21.49 13.78 9.82
N PHE A 70 22.69 13.47 9.32
CA PHE A 70 23.79 12.98 10.15
C PHE A 70 24.20 14.00 11.23
N GLU A 71 24.43 15.25 10.85
CA GLU A 71 24.80 16.33 11.78
C GLU A 71 23.72 16.62 12.81
N SER A 72 22.44 16.46 12.44
CA SER A 72 21.31 16.59 13.37
C SER A 72 21.15 15.40 14.34
N GLY A 73 21.98 14.36 14.22
CA GLY A 73 21.92 13.18 15.07
C GLY A 73 20.78 12.23 14.71
N TYR A 74 20.52 12.04 13.42
CA TYR A 74 19.45 11.15 12.96
C TYR A 74 19.52 9.76 13.61
N SER A 75 18.39 9.35 14.18
CA SER A 75 18.14 7.99 14.64
C SER A 75 17.06 7.36 13.75
N PRO A 76 17.16 6.07 13.42
CA PRO A 76 16.10 5.37 12.71
C PRO A 76 14.79 5.45 13.51
N PRO A 77 13.63 5.48 12.83
CA PRO A 77 12.34 5.43 13.51
C PRO A 77 12.22 4.13 14.32
N PRO A 78 11.53 4.16 15.48
CA PRO A 78 11.33 2.96 16.27
C PRO A 78 10.49 1.94 15.51
N VAL A 79 10.73 0.66 15.77
CA VAL A 79 9.91 -0.44 15.25
C VAL A 79 8.46 -0.24 15.68
N ALA A 80 7.54 -0.37 14.73
CA ALA A 80 6.13 -0.13 14.99
C ALA A 80 5.48 -1.36 15.65
N ASN A 81 5.53 -1.41 16.99
CA ASN A 81 5.05 -2.54 17.76
C ASN A 81 3.52 -2.58 17.96
N ALA A 82 2.83 -1.45 17.73
CA ALA A 82 1.42 -1.25 18.02
C ALA A 82 0.68 -0.68 16.81
N ILE A 83 0.66 -1.42 15.70
CA ILE A 83 -0.08 -1.02 14.50
C ILE A 83 -1.52 -1.50 14.64
N LYS A 84 -2.46 -0.56 14.73
CA LYS A 84 -3.88 -0.88 14.76
C LYS A 84 -4.38 -1.38 13.40
N VAL A 85 -4.92 -2.60 13.37
CA VAL A 85 -5.56 -3.21 12.21
C VAL A 85 -7.03 -3.47 12.50
N LEU A 86 -7.88 -3.43 11.47
CA LEU A 86 -9.33 -3.49 11.62
C LEU A 86 -9.93 -4.90 11.56
N GLY A 87 -9.14 -5.90 11.17
CA GLY A 87 -9.58 -7.30 11.07
C GLY A 87 -10.75 -7.50 10.10
N ARG A 88 -11.61 -8.48 10.41
CA ARG A 88 -12.75 -8.89 9.57
C ARG A 88 -13.72 -7.75 9.23
N GLY A 89 -13.92 -6.79 10.13
CA GLY A 89 -14.80 -5.65 9.89
C GLY A 89 -14.31 -4.78 8.74
N GLY A 90 -13.03 -4.40 8.77
CA GLY A 90 -12.39 -3.64 7.69
C GLY A 90 -12.32 -4.44 6.39
N PHE A 91 -12.01 -5.74 6.49
CA PHE A 91 -11.95 -6.65 5.34
C PHE A 91 -13.28 -6.71 4.60
N ALA A 92 -14.40 -6.89 5.32
CA ALA A 92 -15.73 -6.98 4.72
C ALA A 92 -16.10 -5.70 3.94
N SER A 93 -15.76 -4.54 4.49
CA SER A 93 -15.99 -3.25 3.82
C SER A 93 -15.16 -3.13 2.53
N LEU A 94 -13.87 -3.47 2.56
CA LEU A 94 -13.02 -3.43 1.36
C LEU A 94 -13.48 -4.46 0.32
N LYS A 95 -13.79 -5.69 0.74
CA LYS A 95 -14.30 -6.74 -0.15
C LYS A 95 -15.61 -6.32 -0.83
N ALA A 96 -16.52 -5.65 -0.12
CA ALA A 96 -17.73 -5.11 -0.69
C ALA A 96 -17.43 -4.03 -1.75
N ALA A 97 -16.44 -3.16 -1.51
CA ALA A 97 -16.01 -2.17 -2.50
C ALA A 97 -15.48 -2.83 -3.79
N VAL A 98 -14.61 -3.83 -3.69
CA VAL A 98 -14.12 -4.57 -4.88
C VAL A 98 -15.26 -5.30 -5.60
N TYR A 99 -16.21 -5.85 -4.85
CA TYR A 99 -17.37 -6.53 -5.44
C TYR A 99 -18.21 -5.58 -6.29
N GLN A 100 -18.35 -4.31 -5.91
CA GLN A 100 -19.02 -3.30 -6.74
C GLN A 100 -18.32 -3.11 -8.10
N TYR A 101 -16.98 -3.11 -8.13
CA TYR A 101 -16.23 -3.05 -9.39
C TYR A 101 -16.43 -4.30 -10.24
N LEU A 102 -16.50 -5.48 -9.63
CA LEU A 102 -16.77 -6.74 -10.33
C LEU A 102 -18.18 -6.72 -10.93
N ALA A 103 -19.19 -6.35 -10.14
CA ALA A 103 -20.58 -6.23 -10.57
C ALA A 103 -20.73 -5.19 -11.69
N GLY A 104 -19.96 -4.10 -11.62
CA GLY A 104 -19.87 -3.09 -12.68
C GLY A 104 -19.05 -3.51 -13.91
N LYS A 105 -18.52 -4.74 -13.97
CA LYS A 105 -17.66 -5.27 -15.04
C LYS A 105 -16.40 -4.43 -15.32
N PHE A 106 -15.91 -3.69 -14.33
CA PHE A 106 -14.68 -2.90 -14.43
C PHE A 106 -13.41 -3.73 -14.22
N VAL A 107 -13.55 -4.85 -13.50
CA VAL A 107 -12.46 -5.77 -13.13
C VAL A 107 -12.80 -7.20 -13.53
N SER A 108 -11.79 -8.00 -13.86
CA SER A 108 -11.96 -9.44 -14.10
C SER A 108 -12.17 -10.21 -12.79
N GLU A 109 -12.63 -11.46 -12.87
CA GLU A 109 -12.73 -12.34 -11.70
C GLU A 109 -11.37 -12.54 -11.02
N TYR A 110 -10.29 -12.60 -11.79
CA TYR A 110 -8.95 -12.74 -11.22
C TYR A 110 -8.48 -11.43 -10.57
N ASP A 111 -8.81 -10.26 -11.12
CA ASP A 111 -8.56 -8.98 -10.46
C ASP A 111 -9.31 -8.88 -9.13
N TYR A 112 -10.57 -9.35 -9.09
CA TYR A 112 -11.35 -9.44 -7.85
C TYR A 112 -10.68 -10.35 -6.82
N PHE A 113 -10.18 -11.52 -7.25
CA PHE A 113 -9.42 -12.44 -6.40
C PHE A 113 -8.17 -11.77 -5.81
N LEU A 114 -7.33 -11.16 -6.65
CA LEU A 114 -6.10 -10.46 -6.22
C LEU A 114 -6.42 -9.31 -5.24
N ALA A 115 -7.41 -8.48 -5.58
CA ALA A 115 -7.82 -7.36 -4.74
C ALA A 115 -8.41 -7.81 -3.40
N THR A 116 -9.10 -8.95 -3.36
CA THR A 116 -9.59 -9.55 -2.11
C THR A 116 -8.44 -10.01 -1.22
N GLU A 117 -7.43 -10.67 -1.78
CA GLU A 117 -6.23 -11.08 -1.02
C GLU A 117 -5.44 -9.88 -0.51
N PHE A 118 -5.31 -8.84 -1.33
CA PHE A 118 -4.71 -7.57 -0.91
C PHE A 118 -5.48 -6.91 0.25
N ALA A 119 -6.81 -6.89 0.18
CA ALA A 119 -7.66 -6.37 1.26
C ALA A 119 -7.47 -7.16 2.57
N ARG A 120 -7.31 -8.49 2.48
CA ARG A 120 -7.03 -9.37 3.63
C ARG A 120 -5.70 -9.00 4.30
N VAL A 121 -4.63 -8.84 3.53
CA VAL A 121 -3.32 -8.43 4.08
C VAL A 121 -3.39 -7.05 4.74
N LEU A 122 -4.01 -6.08 4.06
CA LEU A 122 -4.13 -4.71 4.57
C LEU A 122 -4.88 -4.58 5.90
N THR A 123 -5.78 -5.52 6.18
CA THR A 123 -6.64 -5.51 7.37
C THR A 123 -6.14 -6.44 8.48
N GLY A 124 -4.95 -7.04 8.31
CA GLY A 124 -4.30 -7.87 9.33
C GLY A 124 -4.66 -9.35 9.25
N GLY A 125 -5.17 -9.83 8.11
CA GLY A 125 -5.45 -11.24 7.88
C GLY A 125 -6.77 -11.69 8.48
N ASP A 126 -6.75 -12.79 9.24
CA ASP A 126 -7.95 -13.48 9.70
C ASP A 126 -8.42 -13.06 11.11
N LEU A 127 -7.88 -11.96 11.64
CA LEU A 127 -8.21 -11.39 12.95
C LEU A 127 -9.69 -10.99 13.03
N VAL A 128 -10.35 -11.41 14.11
CA VAL A 128 -11.81 -11.24 14.28
C VAL A 128 -12.20 -9.80 14.52
N ALA A 129 -11.39 -9.07 15.28
CA ALA A 129 -11.68 -7.72 15.73
C ALA A 129 -10.52 -6.77 15.44
N SER A 130 -10.77 -5.49 15.66
CA SER A 130 -9.76 -4.44 15.66
C SER A 130 -8.73 -4.74 16.75
N THR A 131 -7.44 -4.82 16.39
CA THR A 131 -6.36 -5.24 17.32
C THR A 131 -5.07 -4.55 16.91
N GLU A 132 -4.16 -4.37 17.87
CA GLU A 132 -2.80 -3.88 17.60
C GLU A 132 -1.86 -5.06 17.31
N VAL A 133 -1.08 -4.94 16.25
CA VAL A 133 -0.12 -5.96 15.83
C VAL A 133 1.27 -5.36 15.67
N HIS A 134 2.27 -6.21 15.80
CA HIS A 134 3.65 -5.88 15.49
C HIS A 134 3.86 -5.74 13.98
N GLU A 135 4.79 -4.89 13.55
CA GLU A 135 5.15 -4.71 12.14
C GLU A 135 5.53 -6.02 11.44
N ASP A 136 6.39 -6.83 12.07
CA ASP A 136 6.81 -8.13 11.53
C ASP A 136 5.64 -9.07 11.20
N TYR A 137 4.54 -9.02 11.95
CA TYR A 137 3.34 -9.83 11.65
C TYR A 137 2.76 -9.46 10.28
N LEU A 138 2.72 -8.17 9.96
CA LEU A 138 2.22 -7.69 8.68
C LEU A 138 3.17 -8.01 7.53
N ILE A 139 4.48 -7.88 7.76
CA ILE A 139 5.51 -8.22 6.78
C ILE A 139 5.46 -9.71 6.45
N GLU A 140 5.32 -10.58 7.46
CA GLU A 140 5.18 -12.02 7.26
C GLU A 140 3.92 -12.35 6.45
N LEU A 141 2.78 -11.76 6.82
CA LEU A 141 1.51 -11.97 6.15
C LEU A 141 1.54 -11.50 4.67
N GLU A 142 2.20 -10.37 4.41
CA GLU A 142 2.43 -9.87 3.05
C GLU A 142 3.31 -10.84 2.26
N ARG A 143 4.42 -11.31 2.84
CA ARG A 143 5.34 -12.25 2.20
C ARG A 143 4.65 -13.56 1.85
N GLU A 144 3.94 -14.17 2.79
CA GLU A 144 3.21 -15.42 2.57
C GLU A 144 2.18 -15.27 1.43
N THR A 145 1.39 -14.18 1.48
CA THR A 145 0.37 -13.90 0.46
C THR A 145 1.01 -13.67 -0.90
N PHE A 146 2.08 -12.88 -0.97
CA PHE A 146 2.80 -12.61 -2.20
C PHE A 146 3.34 -13.90 -2.84
N MET A 147 4.00 -14.76 -2.07
CA MET A 147 4.54 -16.02 -2.56
C MET A 147 3.45 -16.95 -3.08
N ARG A 148 2.31 -17.03 -2.38
CA ARG A 148 1.15 -17.79 -2.83
C ARG A 148 0.58 -17.23 -4.14
N LEU A 149 0.46 -15.91 -4.29
CA LEU A 149 -0.04 -15.30 -5.52
C LEU A 149 0.93 -15.50 -6.70
N LEU A 150 2.23 -15.54 -6.45
CA LEU A 150 3.26 -15.79 -7.46
C LEU A 150 3.21 -17.23 -8.00
N SER A 151 2.81 -18.19 -7.17
CA SER A 151 2.61 -19.58 -7.60
C SER A 151 1.40 -19.81 -8.51
N GLN A 152 0.51 -18.82 -8.67
CA GLN A 152 -0.67 -18.94 -9.53
C GLN A 152 -0.30 -18.81 -11.01
N GLN A 153 -0.78 -19.76 -11.84
CA GLN A 153 -0.51 -19.77 -13.28
C GLN A 153 -0.94 -18.46 -13.95
N LYS A 154 -2.14 -17.95 -13.62
CA LYS A 154 -2.65 -16.68 -14.17
C LYS A 154 -1.74 -15.49 -13.86
N THR A 155 -1.11 -15.44 -12.68
CA THR A 155 -0.12 -14.40 -12.34
C THR A 155 1.12 -14.53 -13.21
N GLN A 156 1.63 -15.74 -13.39
CA GLN A 156 2.83 -16.01 -14.21
C GLN A 156 2.58 -15.66 -15.68
N ASP A 157 1.39 -15.97 -16.20
CA ASP A 157 0.97 -15.60 -17.56
C ASP A 157 0.93 -14.08 -17.72
N ARG A 158 0.39 -13.35 -16.72
CA ARG A 158 0.37 -11.88 -16.73
C ARG A 158 1.77 -11.29 -16.74
N ILE A 159 2.67 -11.80 -15.89
CA ILE A 159 4.08 -11.36 -15.84
C ILE A 159 4.75 -11.60 -17.19
N THR A 160 4.63 -12.81 -17.72
CA THR A 160 5.23 -13.19 -19.02
C THR A 160 4.71 -12.31 -20.15
N HIS A 161 3.40 -12.08 -20.19
CA HIS A 161 2.78 -11.24 -21.20
C HIS A 161 3.24 -9.79 -21.10
N ILE A 162 3.29 -9.21 -19.90
CA ILE A 162 3.77 -7.84 -19.69
C ILE A 162 5.23 -7.70 -20.15
N LEU A 163 6.10 -8.65 -19.77
CA LEU A 163 7.51 -8.61 -20.14
C LEU A 163 7.76 -8.79 -21.65
N THR A 164 6.92 -9.57 -22.33
CA THR A 164 7.07 -9.84 -23.77
C THR A 164 6.39 -8.81 -24.65
N THR A 165 5.24 -8.27 -24.24
CA THR A 165 4.41 -7.40 -25.09
C THR A 165 4.34 -5.94 -24.62
N ASN A 166 4.85 -5.63 -23.43
CA ASN A 166 4.64 -4.36 -22.72
C ASN A 166 3.16 -3.99 -22.51
N LYS A 167 2.23 -4.95 -22.58
CA LYS A 167 0.79 -4.72 -22.40
C LYS A 167 0.23 -5.58 -21.26
N PRO A 168 -0.69 -5.04 -20.44
CA PRO A 168 -1.33 -5.80 -19.38
C PRO A 168 -2.23 -6.89 -19.95
N LEU A 169 -2.10 -8.11 -19.43
CA LEU A 169 -3.01 -9.22 -19.72
C LEU A 169 -4.15 -9.22 -18.69
N ARG A 170 -5.40 -9.27 -19.15
CA ARG A 170 -6.59 -9.42 -18.33
C ARG A 170 -7.19 -10.81 -18.55
N ASN A 171 -6.84 -11.75 -17.68
CA ASN A 171 -7.31 -13.14 -17.61
C ASN A 171 -7.99 -13.44 -16.26
#